data_AF-A0A7S0GII9-F1
#
_entry.id   AF-A0A7S0GII9-F1
#
_cell.length_a   1.000
_cell.length_b   1.000
_cell.length_c   1.000
_cell.angle_alpha   90.00
_cell.angle_beta   90.00
_cell.angle_gamma   90.00
#
_symmetry.space_group_name_H-M   'P 1'
#
loop_
_entity.id
_entity.type
_entity.pdbx_description
1 polymer ?
#
loop_
_entity_poly.entity_id
_entity_poly.type
_entity_poly.pdbx_seq_one_letter_code
_entity_poly.pdbx_strand_id
1 'polypeptide(L)'
;MTNQSSSSSSPSNLLKKEKKGHDQNKDESLQITFINRGGQKRSILNADGILTTLQEAFPQHQVVLQYFEDSSFEEQIELYSQSDVVIAPHGAQLTGIMFMPPCGAVLELFPHLYHTPYFFSSLANISGLVHASWYVSIDSEVPLPNSLDIHTRLNSTMNNICPTLNRVVSNVNEMIQRHQKCRMNK
;
A
#
# COMPACT_ATOMS: atom_id res chain seq x y z
N MET A 1 11.84 -40.81 -58.17
CA MET A 1 10.95 -39.77 -57.62
C MET A 1 11.61 -39.21 -56.36
N THR A 2 11.96 -37.92 -56.39
CA THR A 2 12.15 -36.96 -55.25
C THR A 2 12.90 -37.46 -53.99
N ASN A 3 14.17 -37.13 -53.69
CA ASN A 3 14.93 -35.87 -53.55
C ASN A 3 14.60 -34.99 -52.32
N GLN A 4 15.68 -34.49 -51.68
CA GLN A 4 15.82 -33.48 -50.58
C GLN A 4 15.78 -34.05 -49.14
N SER A 5 16.80 -33.97 -48.26
CA SER A 5 17.82 -32.97 -47.86
C SER A 5 17.33 -31.85 -46.94
N SER A 6 18.11 -31.60 -45.88
CA SER A 6 18.07 -30.46 -44.93
C SER A 6 16.98 -30.57 -43.84
N SER A 7 17.12 -30.07 -42.61
CA SER A 7 18.07 -29.11 -42.03
C SER A 7 18.01 -29.22 -40.50
N SER A 8 19.14 -28.92 -39.87
CA SER A 8 19.28 -28.55 -38.46
C SER A 8 18.48 -27.28 -38.14
N SER A 9 17.77 -27.25 -37.02
CA SER A 9 17.34 -25.99 -36.40
C SER A 9 17.42 -26.07 -34.88
N SER A 10 18.44 -25.39 -34.36
CA SER A 10 18.58 -25.00 -32.96
C SER A 10 17.34 -24.23 -32.48
N PRO A 11 16.92 -24.37 -31.21
CA PRO A 11 16.00 -23.42 -30.60
C PRO A 11 16.74 -22.10 -30.32
N SER A 12 16.56 -21.18 -31.26
CA SER A 12 16.93 -19.77 -31.18
C SER A 12 16.19 -19.04 -30.06
N ASN A 13 16.95 -18.27 -29.27
CA ASN A 13 16.58 -16.99 -28.67
C ASN A 13 15.22 -16.92 -27.94
N LEU A 14 15.20 -17.37 -26.69
CA LEU A 14 14.22 -16.88 -25.71
C LEU A 14 14.64 -15.46 -25.26
N LEU A 15 14.04 -14.47 -25.93
CA LEU A 15 13.62 -13.17 -25.39
C LEU A 15 14.61 -12.48 -24.43
N LYS A 16 15.62 -11.83 -25.00
CA LYS A 16 16.14 -10.57 -24.43
C LYS A 16 14.98 -9.57 -24.49
N LYS A 17 14.26 -9.37 -23.38
CA LYS A 17 13.38 -8.20 -23.25
C LYS A 17 14.27 -6.97 -23.28
N GLU A 18 14.14 -6.23 -24.37
CA GLU A 18 14.74 -4.92 -24.57
C GLU A 18 14.40 -4.05 -23.35
N LYS A 19 15.42 -3.44 -22.76
CA LYS A 19 15.23 -2.34 -21.82
C LYS A 19 14.60 -1.21 -22.62
N LYS A 20 13.26 -1.09 -22.55
CA LYS A 20 12.56 0.10 -23.00
C LYS A 20 13.17 1.28 -22.26
N GLY A 21 13.53 2.29 -23.04
CA GLY A 21 14.16 3.52 -22.57
C GLY A 21 13.42 4.10 -21.37
N HIS A 22 14.22 4.56 -20.42
CA HIS A 22 13.76 5.34 -19.29
C HIS A 22 13.13 6.62 -19.82
N ASP A 23 11.80 6.61 -19.92
CA ASP A 23 11.00 7.77 -20.29
C ASP A 23 11.05 8.75 -19.11
N GLN A 24 11.82 9.82 -19.27
CA GLN A 24 12.18 10.83 -18.25
C GLN A 24 10.98 11.67 -17.75
N ASN A 25 9.75 11.23 -18.00
CA ASN A 25 8.51 11.90 -17.59
C ASN A 25 7.57 11.02 -16.74
N LYS A 26 7.95 9.77 -16.49
CA LYS A 26 7.15 8.84 -15.66
C LYS A 26 7.50 8.91 -14.17
N ASP A 27 8.44 9.77 -13.78
CA ASP A 27 9.01 9.82 -12.42
C ASP A 27 8.33 10.85 -11.50
N GLU A 28 7.36 11.62 -12.00
CA GLU A 28 6.66 12.65 -11.19
C GLU A 28 5.27 12.23 -10.68
N SER A 29 4.54 11.39 -11.43
CA SER A 29 3.19 10.97 -11.04
C SER A 29 3.23 9.65 -10.27
N LEU A 30 2.85 9.71 -9.00
CA LEU A 30 2.80 8.56 -8.09
C LEU A 30 1.40 7.93 -8.09
N GLN A 31 1.34 6.62 -7.85
CA GLN A 31 0.09 5.93 -7.51
C GLN A 31 -0.07 5.85 -5.98
N ILE A 32 -1.09 6.53 -5.47
CA ILE A 32 -1.51 6.51 -4.07
C ILE A 32 -2.70 5.57 -3.96
N THR A 33 -2.46 4.38 -3.43
CA THR A 33 -3.46 3.32 -3.27
C THR A 33 -4.01 3.34 -1.85
N PHE A 34 -5.29 3.65 -1.73
CA PHE A 34 -6.05 3.61 -0.50
C PHE A 34 -6.87 2.32 -0.45
N ILE A 35 -6.54 1.43 0.47
CA ILE A 35 -7.21 0.13 0.62
C ILE A 35 -8.16 0.20 1.81
N ASN A 36 -9.41 -0.17 1.58
CA ASN A 36 -10.43 -0.25 2.62
C ASN A 36 -11.10 -1.64 2.63
N ARG A 37 -12.06 -1.82 3.54
CA ARG A 37 -12.87 -3.03 3.69
C ARG A 37 -14.34 -2.66 3.64
N GLY A 38 -15.13 -3.42 2.90
CA GLY A 38 -16.59 -3.28 2.77
C GLY A 38 -17.37 -3.92 3.92
N GLY A 39 -16.71 -4.66 4.81
CA GLY A 39 -17.34 -5.29 5.97
C GLY A 39 -17.87 -4.32 7.03
N GLN A 40 -18.65 -4.84 7.99
CA GLN A 40 -19.24 -4.05 9.10
C GLN A 40 -18.22 -3.63 10.18
N LYS A 41 -17.02 -4.20 10.18
CA LYS A 41 -16.00 -4.05 11.24
C LYS A 41 -14.61 -3.92 10.63
N ARG A 42 -13.72 -3.18 11.31
CA ARG A 42 -12.34 -2.87 10.90
C ARG A 42 -12.24 -2.09 9.59
N SER A 43 -13.26 -1.30 9.28
CA SER A 43 -13.39 -0.51 8.07
C SER A 43 -13.13 0.97 8.37
N ILE A 44 -12.75 1.73 7.34
CA ILE A 44 -12.65 3.18 7.39
C ILE A 44 -13.98 3.76 6.94
N LEU A 45 -14.71 4.38 7.87
CA LEU A 45 -16.11 4.76 7.65
C LEU A 45 -16.28 5.96 6.71
N ASN A 46 -15.27 6.82 6.61
CA ASN A 46 -15.27 8.02 5.78
C ASN A 46 -14.35 7.90 4.56
N ALA A 47 -14.28 6.70 3.97
CA ALA A 47 -13.37 6.41 2.87
C ALA A 47 -13.60 7.28 1.63
N ASP A 48 -14.86 7.55 1.26
CA ASP A 48 -15.17 8.40 0.11
C ASP A 48 -14.69 9.84 0.33
N GLY A 49 -14.89 10.38 1.54
CA GLY A 49 -14.37 11.70 1.91
C GLY A 49 -12.85 11.75 1.85
N ILE A 50 -12.17 10.70 2.30
CA ILE A 50 -10.71 10.57 2.21
C ILE A 50 -10.27 10.55 0.74
N LEU A 51 -10.93 9.75 -0.11
CA LEU A 51 -10.60 9.67 -1.54
C LEU A 51 -10.70 11.05 -2.19
N THR A 52 -11.82 11.75 -2.01
CA THR A 52 -12.02 13.10 -2.57
C THR A 52 -10.95 14.06 -2.07
N THR A 53 -10.69 14.12 -0.76
CA THR A 53 -9.69 15.04 -0.22
C THR A 53 -8.27 14.71 -0.69
N LEU A 54 -7.91 13.43 -0.86
CA LEU A 54 -6.61 13.05 -1.39
C LEU A 54 -6.46 13.43 -2.87
N GLN A 55 -7.50 13.25 -3.68
CA GLN A 55 -7.50 13.68 -5.08
C GLN A 55 -7.36 15.19 -5.22
N GLU A 56 -8.04 15.96 -4.37
CA GLU A 56 -7.94 17.42 -4.32
C GLU A 56 -6.56 17.91 -3.84
N ALA A 57 -5.99 17.25 -2.83
CA ALA A 57 -4.70 17.63 -2.25
C ALA A 57 -3.50 17.24 -3.14
N PHE A 58 -3.63 16.20 -3.96
CA PHE A 58 -2.56 15.66 -4.79
C PHE A 58 -2.99 15.48 -6.26
N PRO A 59 -3.41 16.55 -6.95
CA PRO A 59 -4.00 16.46 -8.30
C PRO A 59 -3.03 15.94 -9.38
N GLN A 60 -1.72 15.99 -9.13
CA GLN A 60 -0.68 15.45 -10.01
C GLN A 60 -0.45 13.93 -9.84
N HIS A 61 -1.08 13.29 -8.85
CA HIS A 61 -0.92 11.87 -8.54
C HIS A 61 -2.21 11.09 -8.83
N GLN A 62 -2.07 9.80 -9.11
CA GLN A 62 -3.20 8.91 -9.28
C GLN A 62 -3.63 8.39 -7.90
N VAL A 63 -4.81 8.77 -7.42
CA VAL A 63 -5.37 8.25 -6.17
C VAL A 63 -6.43 7.19 -6.47
N VAL A 64 -6.24 5.98 -5.96
CA VAL A 64 -7.12 4.82 -6.18
C VAL A 64 -7.67 4.35 -4.84
N LEU A 65 -9.00 4.19 -4.73
CA LEU A 65 -9.64 3.50 -3.61
C LEU A 65 -9.98 2.07 -4.01
N GLN A 66 -9.50 1.08 -3.26
CA GLN A 66 -9.75 -0.33 -3.52
C GLN A 66 -10.39 -1.06 -2.34
N TYR A 67 -11.30 -1.98 -2.66
CA TYR A 67 -11.89 -2.98 -1.79
C TYR A 67 -11.54 -4.37 -2.34
N PHE A 68 -11.11 -5.31 -1.50
CA PHE A 68 -10.59 -6.62 -1.95
C PHE A 68 -11.60 -7.77 -1.90
N GLU A 69 -12.84 -7.51 -1.45
CA GLU A 69 -13.88 -8.53 -1.31
C GLU A 69 -14.15 -9.31 -2.61
N ASP A 70 -14.02 -8.65 -3.76
CA ASP A 70 -14.29 -9.23 -5.09
C ASP A 70 -13.04 -9.24 -6.00
N SER A 71 -11.85 -8.97 -5.47
CA SER A 71 -10.60 -8.94 -6.26
C SER A 71 -9.90 -10.30 -6.29
N SER A 72 -9.53 -10.77 -7.48
CA SER A 72 -8.63 -11.91 -7.66
C SER A 72 -7.24 -11.65 -7.08
N PHE A 73 -6.48 -12.71 -6.84
CA PHE A 73 -5.12 -12.60 -6.31
C PHE A 73 -4.18 -11.88 -7.30
N GLU A 74 -4.36 -12.14 -8.59
CA GLU A 74 -3.62 -11.49 -9.67
C GLU A 74 -3.88 -9.98 -9.70
N GLU A 75 -5.14 -9.56 -9.56
CA GLU A 75 -5.50 -8.13 -9.48
C GLU A 75 -4.90 -7.46 -8.23
N GLN A 76 -4.87 -8.16 -7.09
CA GLN A 76 -4.22 -7.65 -5.89
C GLN A 76 -2.71 -7.47 -6.09
N ILE A 77 -2.03 -8.44 -6.70
CA ILE A 77 -0.59 -8.32 -7.04
C ILE A 77 -0.37 -7.15 -7.99
N GLU A 78 -1.18 -7.02 -9.04
CA GLU A 78 -1.05 -5.94 -10.01
C GLU A 78 -1.16 -4.59 -9.33
N LEU A 79 -2.19 -4.37 -8.50
CA LEU A 79 -2.38 -3.15 -7.74
C LEU A 79 -1.17 -2.83 -6.86
N TYR A 80 -0.69 -3.79 -6.06
CA TYR A 80 0.47 -3.57 -5.19
C TYR A 80 1.74 -3.26 -6.00
N SER A 81 1.94 -3.95 -7.12
CA SER A 81 3.12 -3.76 -7.99
C SER A 81 3.18 -2.38 -8.66
N GLN A 82 2.04 -1.72 -8.79
CA GLN A 82 1.90 -0.37 -9.35
C GLN A 82 1.88 0.74 -8.28
N SER A 83 1.74 0.39 -7.00
CA SER A 83 1.55 1.35 -5.91
C SER A 83 2.88 1.93 -5.41
N ASP A 84 2.98 3.26 -5.37
CA ASP A 84 4.11 3.98 -4.74
C ASP A 84 3.86 4.27 -3.27
N VAL A 85 2.60 4.60 -2.93
CA VAL A 85 2.14 4.84 -1.57
C VAL A 85 0.89 4.00 -1.31
N VAL A 86 0.91 3.16 -0.27
CA VAL A 86 -0.26 2.40 0.19
C VAL A 86 -0.73 2.95 1.53
N ILE A 87 -2.03 3.20 1.66
CA ILE A 87 -2.69 3.58 2.90
C ILE A 87 -3.74 2.52 3.20
N ALA A 88 -3.71 1.89 4.37
CA ALA A 88 -4.68 0.84 4.69
C ALA A 88 -4.93 0.69 6.19
N PRO A 89 -6.12 0.22 6.62
CA PRO A 89 -6.34 -0.19 7.99
C PRO A 89 -5.53 -1.46 8.29
N HIS A 90 -5.03 -1.59 9.52
CA HIS A 90 -4.27 -2.74 9.96
C HIS A 90 -4.98 -4.08 9.66
N GLY A 91 -4.23 -5.03 9.11
CA GLY A 91 -4.60 -6.45 9.03
C GLY A 91 -4.14 -7.13 7.75
N ALA A 92 -4.67 -8.34 7.51
CA ALA A 92 -4.08 -9.32 6.60
C ALA A 92 -3.86 -8.85 5.16
N GLN A 93 -4.63 -7.89 4.63
CA GLN A 93 -4.39 -7.35 3.30
C GLN A 93 -2.99 -6.73 3.15
N LEU A 94 -2.42 -6.21 4.24
CA LEU A 94 -1.05 -5.66 4.25
C LEU A 94 0.03 -6.72 3.99
N THR A 95 -0.27 -8.02 3.91
CA THR A 95 0.70 -8.99 3.42
C THR A 95 1.09 -8.70 1.97
N GLY A 96 0.18 -8.16 1.16
CA GLY A 96 0.43 -7.86 -0.25
C GLY A 96 1.46 -6.76 -0.50
N ILE A 97 1.84 -5.96 0.52
CA ILE A 97 2.86 -4.91 0.37
C ILE A 97 4.21 -5.48 -0.10
N MET A 98 4.48 -6.77 0.15
CA MET A 98 5.68 -7.45 -0.35
C MET A 98 5.83 -7.45 -1.88
N PHE A 99 4.74 -7.18 -2.62
CA PHE A 99 4.74 -7.07 -4.08
C PHE A 99 4.98 -5.63 -4.57
N MET A 100 5.07 -4.64 -3.67
CA MET A 100 5.36 -3.25 -4.04
C MET A 100 6.80 -3.10 -4.55
N PRO A 101 7.06 -2.13 -5.44
CA PRO A 101 8.42 -1.75 -5.81
C PRO A 101 9.25 -1.32 -4.60
N PRO A 102 10.58 -1.54 -4.61
CA PRO A 102 11.45 -1.07 -3.54
C PRO A 102 11.30 0.45 -3.32
N CYS A 103 11.43 0.91 -2.08
CA CYS A 103 11.09 2.27 -1.64
C CYS A 103 9.61 2.64 -1.69
N GLY A 104 8.68 1.72 -2.02
CA GLY A 104 7.26 1.92 -1.78
C GLY A 104 6.99 2.32 -0.31
N ALA A 105 6.01 3.18 -0.09
CA ALA A 105 5.69 3.73 1.21
C ALA A 105 4.35 3.20 1.72
N VAL A 106 4.30 2.74 2.97
CA VAL A 106 3.11 2.15 3.60
C VAL A 106 2.72 2.94 4.83
N LEU A 107 1.51 3.51 4.81
CA LEU A 107 0.83 4.11 5.95
C LEU A 107 -0.20 3.14 6.52
N GLU A 108 0.11 2.57 7.67
CA GLU A 108 -0.73 1.60 8.36
C GLU A 108 -1.59 2.29 9.43
N LEU A 109 -2.91 2.16 9.33
CA LEU A 109 -3.87 2.81 10.22
C LEU A 109 -4.38 1.83 11.29
N PHE A 110 -4.27 2.22 12.55
CA PHE A 110 -4.74 1.44 13.69
C PHE A 110 -5.94 2.12 14.36
N PRO A 111 -6.96 1.37 14.81
CA PRO A 111 -7.92 1.92 15.76
C PRO A 111 -7.22 2.27 17.08
N HIS A 112 -7.76 3.26 17.77
CA HIS A 112 -7.37 3.57 19.13
C HIS A 112 -7.42 2.30 20.00
N LEU A 113 -6.43 2.13 20.89
CA LEU A 113 -6.26 0.95 21.76
C LEU A 113 -5.92 -0.38 21.05
N TYR A 114 -5.52 -0.35 19.77
CA TYR A 114 -4.97 -1.55 19.13
C TYR A 114 -3.56 -1.86 19.67
N HIS A 115 -3.35 -3.06 20.21
CA HIS A 115 -2.08 -3.45 20.83
C HIS A 115 -1.43 -4.64 20.12
N THR A 116 -0.64 -4.33 19.07
CA THR A 116 0.47 -5.12 18.45
C THR A 116 0.88 -4.52 17.08
N PRO A 117 1.62 -3.40 17.03
CA PRO A 117 1.80 -2.67 15.76
C PRO A 117 2.92 -3.19 14.84
N TYR A 118 3.79 -4.11 15.28
CA TYR A 118 5.07 -4.31 14.60
C TYR A 118 5.11 -5.37 13.49
N PHE A 119 4.03 -6.12 13.26
CA PHE A 119 4.01 -7.21 12.28
C PHE A 119 4.31 -6.72 10.86
N PHE A 120 3.52 -5.79 10.34
CA PHE A 120 3.68 -5.31 8.97
C PHE A 120 4.85 -4.34 8.81
N SER A 121 5.27 -3.66 9.89
CA SER A 121 6.52 -2.89 9.89
C SER A 121 7.74 -3.77 9.57
N SER A 122 7.77 -5.00 10.10
CA SER A 122 8.85 -5.96 9.85
C SER A 122 8.82 -6.46 8.40
N LEU A 123 7.63 -6.78 7.87
CA LEU A 123 7.44 -7.16 6.47
C LEU A 123 7.87 -6.05 5.52
N ALA A 124 7.48 -4.82 5.80
CA ALA A 124 7.86 -3.65 5.02
C ALA A 124 9.39 -3.46 4.98
N ASN A 125 10.04 -3.56 6.15
CA ASN A 125 11.50 -3.44 6.23
C ASN A 125 12.24 -4.51 5.40
N ILE A 126 11.85 -5.78 5.53
CA ILE A 126 12.46 -6.88 4.75
C ILE A 126 12.18 -6.74 3.25
N SER A 127 11.04 -6.15 2.89
CA SER A 127 10.67 -5.87 1.49
C SER A 127 11.32 -4.59 0.94
N GLY A 128 12.16 -3.90 1.71
CA GLY A 128 12.83 -2.67 1.28
C GLY A 128 11.90 -1.47 1.12
N LEU A 129 10.82 -1.44 1.91
CA LEU A 129 9.78 -0.41 1.91
C LEU A 129 9.94 0.57 3.08
N VAL A 130 9.35 1.75 2.91
CA VAL A 130 9.19 2.74 3.97
C VAL A 130 7.87 2.47 4.70
N HIS A 131 7.87 2.46 6.03
CA HIS A 131 6.65 2.19 6.81
C HIS A 131 6.41 3.22 7.91
N ALA A 132 5.15 3.57 8.13
CA ALA A 132 4.67 4.35 9.25
C ALA A 132 3.37 3.75 9.80
N SER A 133 3.20 3.83 11.12
CA SER A 133 1.94 3.49 11.78
C SER A 133 1.28 4.74 12.33
N TRP A 134 -0.01 4.88 12.11
CA TRP A 134 -0.82 5.94 12.69
C TRP A 134 -2.03 5.38 13.45
N TYR A 135 -2.09 5.70 14.74
CA TYR A 135 -3.23 5.42 15.59
C TYR A 135 -4.31 6.49 15.42
N VAL A 136 -5.46 6.07 14.92
CA VAL A 136 -6.63 6.91 14.72
C VAL A 136 -7.40 6.99 16.03
N SER A 137 -7.27 8.11 16.72
CA SER A 137 -8.02 8.43 17.93
C SER A 137 -9.18 9.36 17.61
N ILE A 138 -10.32 9.15 18.26
CA ILE A 138 -11.45 10.10 18.25
C ILE A 138 -11.06 11.35 19.05
N ASP A 139 -10.33 11.15 20.16
CA ASP A 139 -9.78 12.21 21.00
C ASP A 139 -8.25 12.15 20.96
N SER A 140 -7.63 13.18 20.39
CA SER A 140 -6.17 13.33 20.18
C SER A 140 -5.30 13.18 21.44
N GLU A 141 -5.93 13.11 22.61
CA GLU A 141 -5.29 13.33 23.92
C GLU A 141 -5.26 12.11 24.83
N VAL A 142 -5.83 10.96 24.41
CA VAL A 142 -5.73 9.73 25.19
C VAL A 142 -4.46 8.99 24.77
N PRO A 143 -3.38 8.99 25.57
CA PRO A 143 -2.22 8.17 25.27
C PRO A 143 -2.61 6.69 25.32
N LEU A 144 -2.00 5.87 24.45
CA LEU A 144 -2.15 4.43 24.54
C LEU A 144 -1.60 3.98 25.91
N PRO A 145 -2.37 3.24 26.70
CA PRO A 145 -1.88 2.75 27.98
C PRO A 145 -0.75 1.74 27.76
N ASN A 146 0.22 1.71 28.68
CA ASN A 146 1.38 0.81 28.63
C ASN A 146 0.99 -0.68 28.64
N SER A 147 -0.21 -0.99 29.15
CA SER A 147 -0.79 -2.33 29.13
C SER A 147 -2.30 -2.23 28.95
N LEU A 148 -2.85 -3.09 28.11
CA LEU A 148 -4.30 -3.29 27.96
C LEU A 148 -4.65 -4.70 28.41
N ASP A 149 -5.74 -4.84 29.17
CA ASP A 149 -6.27 -6.15 29.51
C ASP A 149 -6.73 -6.88 28.24
N ILE A 150 -6.77 -8.22 28.31
CA ILE A 150 -7.07 -9.06 27.14
C ILE A 150 -8.45 -8.77 26.54
N HIS A 151 -9.45 -8.43 27.35
CA HIS A 151 -10.80 -8.14 26.85
C HIS A 151 -10.81 -6.84 26.07
N THR A 152 -10.20 -5.79 26.61
CA THR A 152 -10.07 -4.50 25.90
C THR A 152 -9.29 -4.65 24.61
N ARG A 153 -8.21 -5.45 24.60
CA ARG A 153 -7.44 -5.74 23.38
C ARG A 153 -8.32 -6.41 22.32
N LEU A 154 -8.99 -7.50 22.68
CA LEU A 154 -9.85 -8.26 21.77
C LEU A 154 -10.99 -7.40 21.22
N ASN A 155 -11.65 -6.63 22.09
CA ASN A 155 -12.74 -5.74 21.69
C ASN A 155 -12.26 -4.64 20.73
N SER A 156 -11.05 -4.10 20.95
CA SER A 156 -10.52 -3.00 20.15
C SER A 156 -10.03 -3.44 18.76
N THR A 157 -9.69 -4.71 18.58
CA THR A 157 -9.21 -5.24 17.28
C THR A 157 -10.22 -5.17 16.15
N MET A 158 -11.51 -5.05 16.49
CA MET A 158 -12.62 -5.08 15.53
C MET A 158 -13.21 -3.69 15.26
N ASN A 159 -12.63 -2.64 15.84
CA ASN A 159 -13.15 -1.28 15.74
C ASN A 159 -13.00 -0.73 14.32
N ASN A 160 -14.07 -0.08 13.86
CA ASN A 160 -13.99 0.82 12.72
C ASN A 160 -13.22 2.09 13.10
N ILE A 161 -12.66 2.77 12.10
CA ILE A 161 -11.97 4.04 12.28
C ILE A 161 -12.60 5.12 11.40
N CYS A 162 -12.50 6.36 11.85
CA CYS A 162 -12.94 7.53 11.11
C CYS A 162 -11.87 8.62 11.20
N PRO A 163 -10.78 8.54 10.40
CA PRO A 163 -9.67 9.47 10.48
C PRO A 163 -10.07 10.88 10.03
N THR A 164 -9.52 11.92 10.66
CA THR A 164 -9.72 13.30 10.24
C THR A 164 -9.02 13.55 8.89
N LEU A 165 -9.72 14.16 7.93
CA LEU A 165 -9.25 14.36 6.55
C LEU A 165 -7.91 15.10 6.47
N ASN A 166 -7.77 16.22 7.17
CA ASN A 166 -6.52 17.01 7.19
C ASN A 166 -5.32 16.20 7.66
N ARG A 167 -5.52 15.32 8.65
CA ARG A 167 -4.45 14.47 9.18
C ARG A 167 -4.12 13.34 8.22
N VAL A 168 -5.10 12.81 7.48
CA VAL A 168 -4.82 11.86 6.39
C VAL A 168 -3.93 12.52 5.34
N VAL A 169 -4.29 13.71 4.85
CA VAL A 169 -3.48 14.45 3.86
C VAL A 169 -2.06 14.69 4.37
N SER A 170 -1.91 15.18 5.61
CA SER A 170 -0.59 15.43 6.20
C SER A 170 0.29 14.18 6.27
N ASN A 171 -0.27 13.04 6.71
CA ASN A 171 0.47 11.79 6.81
C ASN A 171 0.81 11.22 5.42
N VAL A 172 -0.10 11.34 4.44
CA VAL A 172 0.17 10.90 3.06
C VAL A 172 1.26 11.75 2.43
N ASN A 173 1.25 13.06 2.64
CA ASN A 173 2.33 13.93 2.20
C ASN A 173 3.69 13.54 2.81
N GLU A 174 3.73 13.21 4.11
CA GLU A 174 4.95 12.68 4.75
C GLU A 174 5.42 11.39 4.07
N MET A 175 4.51 10.46 3.77
CA MET A 175 4.86 9.21 3.11
C MET A 175 5.40 9.42 1.68
N ILE A 176 4.82 10.36 0.93
CA ILE A 176 5.34 10.77 -0.39
C ILE A 176 6.79 11.27 -0.26
N GLN A 177 7.07 12.16 0.69
CA GLN A 177 8.41 12.68 0.93
C GLN A 177 9.40 11.58 1.32
N ARG A 178 8.97 10.63 2.16
CA ARG A 178 9.82 9.51 2.58
C ARG A 178 10.09 8.52 1.44
N HIS A 179 9.09 8.26 0.59
CA HIS A 179 9.26 7.48 -0.65
C HIS A 179 10.32 8.13 -1.55
N GLN A 180 10.17 9.41 -1.86
CA GLN A 180 11.12 10.17 -2.70
C GLN A 180 12.52 10.16 -2.09
N LYS A 181 12.64 10.41 -0.78
CA LYS A 181 13.92 10.36 -0.07
C LYS A 181 14.59 8.98 -0.14
N CYS A 182 13.82 7.90 -0.02
CA CYS A 182 14.35 6.55 -0.18
C CYS A 182 14.89 6.34 -1.60
N ARG A 183 14.16 6.79 -2.62
CA ARG A 183 14.58 6.66 -4.03
C ARG A 183 15.84 7.45 -4.37
N MET A 184 16.03 8.63 -3.77
CA MET A 184 17.24 9.45 -3.97
C MET A 184 18.50 8.86 -3.33
N ASN A 185 18.37 8.00 -2.32
CA ASN A 185 19.50 7.44 -1.57
C ASN A 185 19.92 6.03 -2.06
N LYS A 186 19.39 5.57 -3.20
CA LYS A 186 19.68 4.26 -3.80
C LYS A 186 20.61 4.35 -5.01
#